data_AF-A0A4R8T0Z3-F1
#
_entry.id   AF-A0A4R8T0Z3-F1
#
_cell.length_a   1.000
_cell.length_b   1.000
_cell.length_c   1.000
_cell.angle_alpha   90.00
_cell.angle_beta   90.00
_cell.angle_gamma   90.00
#
_symmetry.space_group_name_H-M   'P 1'
#
loop_
_entity.id
_entity.type
_entity.pdbx_description
1 polymer ?
#
loop_
_entity_poly.entity_id
_entity_poly.type
_entity_poly.pdbx_seq_one_letter_code
_entity_poly.pdbx_strand_id
1 'polypeptide(L)'
;MPRTGIQKVKTGCLTCKIRRIKCDEGRPRCSRCVSTGRRCDGYNSAPKRDSSWAQLLRTQAPGEGLMFATPWKDMTAIENRTMGYYHRVAAPTLAGSLDGHFWVSVVIQVAQKEPVARHAVLAISALHEAFTNRFNDGASMGTQDLRDNFAVWHYNEAVRLLRTTTDRALVLFVCVLFICIELLRKNCRDAIAHCRHGINILNEVRSESEFLRNHVKPVLSSLSLVPYLYGADPDSFPLLLSDGPEAATGESPMKTLAEAYARLVPLQVRVVRFARLGVDARLHPSRAGPEPDAERCRDAIRDDMDAWMDGFRRLTTYLYVPTGSHERNLARLLEVRWIASRVMVETCLSESEGGGDALLDGQADRFRRAVDLAGAAAAEQTEVAKRHPGSMEKTCVLELGFSSVLAYVVSKCRVLELRVAAWRLMTELARPADNIWAEDLTLALTQKVIELEHGVELDGEPGQLEAAEDHHGRVPVEHARVANWSVYTTTRENMNRRRLQINFLLQKPESIDFVVRDGWVSMGSQPPYRPVRARES
;
A
#
# COMPACT_ATOMS: atom_id res chain seq x y z
N MET A 1 -66.93 20.64 20.63
CA MET A 1 -65.72 21.10 19.91
C MET A 1 -64.76 19.93 19.73
N PRO A 2 -64.43 19.52 18.51
CA PRO A 2 -63.47 18.44 18.29
C PRO A 2 -62.05 18.96 18.57
N ARG A 3 -61.30 18.26 19.42
CA ARG A 3 -59.91 18.58 19.74
C ARG A 3 -59.04 18.40 18.51
N THR A 4 -58.40 19.48 18.06
CA THR A 4 -57.36 19.50 17.02
C THR A 4 -56.26 18.49 17.37
N GLY A 5 -56.06 17.50 16.48
CA GLY A 5 -55.08 16.44 16.68
C GLY A 5 -53.66 17.01 16.73
N ILE A 6 -53.00 16.87 17.87
CA ILE A 6 -51.60 17.28 18.05
C ILE A 6 -50.70 16.41 17.18
N GLN A 7 -49.90 17.02 16.30
CA GLN A 7 -48.90 16.34 15.47
C GLN A 7 -48.00 15.43 16.34
N LYS A 8 -47.95 14.15 15.95
CA LYS A 8 -47.13 13.14 16.63
C LYS A 8 -45.65 13.40 16.34
N VAL A 9 -44.85 13.57 17.39
CA VAL A 9 -43.38 13.61 17.28
C VAL A 9 -42.83 12.19 17.15
N LYS A 10 -42.07 11.91 16.08
CA LYS A 10 -41.48 10.56 15.83
C LYS A 10 -40.34 10.22 16.80
N THR A 11 -39.77 11.23 17.46
CA THR A 11 -38.56 11.18 18.29
C THR A 11 -38.82 11.16 19.80
N GLY A 12 -40.08 11.05 20.25
CA GLY A 12 -40.40 10.97 21.68
C GLY A 12 -39.82 9.74 22.41
N CYS A 13 -39.60 9.85 23.72
CA CYS A 13 -39.13 8.76 24.56
C CYS A 13 -40.12 7.57 24.57
N LEU A 14 -39.60 6.37 24.85
CA LEU A 14 -40.36 5.12 24.85
C LEU A 14 -41.58 5.19 25.78
N THR A 15 -41.39 5.71 26.99
CA THR A 15 -42.47 5.83 27.99
C THR A 15 -43.60 6.77 27.52
N CYS A 16 -43.27 7.90 26.89
CA CYS A 16 -44.29 8.80 26.33
C CYS A 16 -45.01 8.20 25.12
N LYS A 17 -44.31 7.41 24.29
CA LYS A 17 -44.90 6.67 23.16
C LYS A 17 -45.87 5.61 23.64
N ILE A 18 -45.51 4.80 24.64
CA ILE A 18 -46.40 3.81 25.27
C ILE A 18 -47.66 4.50 25.81
N ARG A 19 -47.48 5.64 26.47
CA ARG A 19 -48.58 6.45 27.02
C ARG A 19 -49.39 7.20 25.96
N ARG A 20 -49.00 7.16 24.68
CA ARG A 20 -49.63 7.90 23.57
C ARG A 20 -49.80 9.40 23.84
N ILE A 21 -48.83 10.01 24.54
CA ILE A 21 -48.77 11.45 24.81
C ILE A 21 -47.59 12.09 24.07
N LYS A 22 -47.69 13.39 23.75
CA LYS A 22 -46.58 14.14 23.18
C LYS A 22 -45.43 14.22 24.18
N CYS A 23 -44.24 13.82 23.73
CA CYS A 23 -42.99 13.94 24.48
C CYS A 23 -42.40 15.33 24.27
N ASP A 24 -41.80 15.90 25.32
CA ASP A 24 -41.05 17.15 25.32
C ASP A 24 -39.57 16.97 24.94
N GLU A 25 -39.14 15.74 24.67
CA GLU A 25 -37.80 15.40 24.13
C GLU A 25 -36.58 15.81 25.00
N GLY A 26 -36.81 16.24 26.24
CA GLY A 26 -35.75 16.52 27.22
C GLY A 26 -34.86 15.31 27.54
N ARG A 27 -33.53 15.50 27.43
CA ARG A 27 -32.51 14.49 27.76
C ARG A 27 -31.83 14.85 29.09
N PRO A 28 -31.41 13.87 29.92
CA PRO A 28 -31.49 12.42 29.74
C PRO A 28 -32.88 11.81 30.04
N ARG A 29 -33.79 12.58 30.67
CA ARG A 29 -35.17 12.17 30.98
C ARG A 29 -36.13 13.30 30.61
N CYS A 30 -37.26 12.96 30.00
CA CYS A 30 -38.24 13.97 29.62
C CYS A 30 -39.05 14.46 30.84
N SER A 31 -39.41 15.74 30.85
CA SER A 31 -40.11 16.39 31.96
C SER A 31 -41.50 15.78 32.20
N ARG A 32 -42.15 15.25 31.16
CA ARG A 32 -43.43 14.51 31.26
C ARG A 32 -43.33 13.20 32.04
N CYS A 33 -42.18 12.53 32.02
CA CYS A 33 -41.96 11.34 32.82
C CYS A 33 -41.61 11.72 34.26
N VAL A 34 -40.70 12.68 34.44
CA VAL A 34 -40.23 13.15 35.75
C VAL A 34 -41.37 13.74 36.58
N SER A 35 -42.15 14.67 36.01
CA SER A 35 -43.28 15.33 36.70
C SER A 35 -44.37 14.35 37.17
N THR A 36 -44.45 13.16 36.56
CA THR A 36 -45.44 12.15 36.93
C THR A 36 -44.84 11.01 37.75
N GLY A 37 -43.62 11.18 38.26
CA GLY A 37 -42.92 10.19 39.09
C GLY A 37 -42.52 8.91 38.36
N ARG A 38 -42.56 8.88 37.02
CA ARG A 38 -42.27 7.67 36.23
C ARG A 38 -40.81 7.62 35.80
N ARG A 39 -40.25 6.41 35.79
CA ARG A 39 -38.95 6.15 35.13
C ARG A 39 -39.12 6.41 33.63
N CYS A 40 -38.26 7.28 33.09
CA CYS A 40 -38.16 7.50 31.65
C CYS A 40 -37.25 6.42 31.06
N ASP A 41 -37.78 5.57 30.20
CA ASP A 41 -37.05 4.45 29.56
C ASP A 41 -36.12 4.91 28.43
N GLY A 42 -35.99 6.23 28.26
CA GLY A 42 -35.10 6.84 27.28
C GLY A 42 -35.69 6.88 25.88
N TYR A 43 -34.83 7.29 24.94
CA TYR A 43 -35.16 7.43 23.52
C TYR A 43 -34.69 6.20 22.77
N ASN A 44 -35.36 5.84 21.67
CA ASN A 44 -34.86 4.77 20.79
C ASN A 44 -33.43 5.14 20.36
N SER A 45 -32.44 4.43 20.87
CA SER A 45 -31.18 4.28 20.14
C SER A 45 -31.52 3.63 18.80
N ALA A 46 -30.89 4.07 17.72
CA ALA A 46 -31.01 3.39 16.43
C ALA A 46 -30.84 1.87 16.67
N PRO A 47 -31.67 1.01 16.05
CA PRO A 47 -31.51 -0.43 16.22
C PRO A 47 -30.06 -0.77 15.87
N LYS A 48 -29.35 -1.43 16.80
CA LYS A 48 -28.06 -2.04 16.48
C LYS A 48 -28.35 -2.97 15.31
N ARG A 49 -27.84 -2.62 14.13
CA ARG A 49 -27.92 -3.50 12.97
C ARG A 49 -26.92 -4.62 13.24
N ASP A 50 -27.34 -5.63 13.99
CA ASP A 50 -26.65 -6.91 14.07
C ASP A 50 -26.90 -7.68 12.76
N SER A 51 -26.57 -7.08 11.63
CA SER A 51 -26.49 -7.80 10.37
C SER A 51 -25.19 -8.60 10.45
N SER A 52 -25.30 -9.89 10.77
CA SER A 52 -24.16 -10.80 10.70
C SER A 52 -23.45 -10.60 9.36
N TRP A 53 -22.15 -10.38 9.36
CA TRP A 53 -21.37 -10.23 8.13
C TRP A 53 -21.59 -11.40 7.16
N ALA A 54 -21.85 -12.60 7.68
CA ALA A 54 -22.25 -13.75 6.87
C ALA A 54 -23.51 -13.45 6.03
N GLN A 55 -24.51 -12.75 6.59
CA GLN A 55 -25.71 -12.30 5.88
C GLN A 55 -25.44 -11.14 4.90
N LEU A 56 -24.45 -10.29 5.19
CA LEU A 56 -24.03 -9.24 4.26
C LEU A 56 -23.35 -9.84 3.02
N LEU A 57 -22.54 -10.89 3.22
CA LEU A 57 -21.71 -11.56 2.21
C LEU A 57 -22.35 -12.82 1.59
N ARG A 58 -23.57 -13.21 2.00
CA ARG A 58 -24.27 -14.34 1.37
C ARG A 58 -24.26 -14.12 -0.14
N THR A 59 -23.51 -14.98 -0.83
CA THR A 59 -23.43 -15.05 -2.28
C THR A 59 -24.84 -15.13 -2.83
N GLN A 60 -25.27 -14.10 -3.57
CA GLN A 60 -26.31 -14.34 -4.55
C GLN A 60 -25.72 -15.37 -5.53
N ALA A 61 -26.47 -16.45 -5.76
CA ALA A 61 -25.99 -17.58 -6.53
C ALA A 61 -25.47 -17.13 -7.92
N PRO A 62 -24.42 -17.77 -8.49
CA PRO A 62 -23.88 -17.43 -9.81
C PRO A 62 -24.85 -17.63 -10.99
N GLY A 63 -26.12 -17.96 -10.74
CA GLY A 63 -27.15 -18.27 -11.73
C GLY A 63 -28.22 -17.19 -11.93
N GLU A 64 -28.26 -16.14 -11.10
CA GLU A 64 -28.97 -14.91 -11.44
C GLU A 64 -27.94 -14.00 -12.09
N GLY A 65 -27.91 -14.06 -13.43
CA GLY A 65 -26.89 -13.41 -14.24
C GLY A 65 -26.62 -11.99 -13.78
N LEU A 66 -25.32 -11.64 -13.76
CA LEU A 66 -24.82 -10.29 -14.01
C LEU A 66 -25.92 -9.23 -13.87
N MET A 67 -26.15 -8.72 -12.65
CA MET A 67 -26.88 -7.46 -12.48
C MET A 67 -26.03 -6.31 -13.05
N PHE A 68 -25.75 -6.38 -14.34
CA PHE A 68 -25.55 -5.22 -15.16
C PHE A 68 -26.81 -4.36 -15.01
N ALA A 69 -26.61 -3.10 -14.64
CA ALA A 69 -27.55 -2.02 -14.98
C ALA A 69 -28.91 -1.97 -14.25
N THR A 70 -28.97 -2.19 -12.93
CA THR A 70 -29.91 -1.35 -12.15
C THR A 70 -29.14 -0.17 -11.54
N PRO A 71 -29.43 1.07 -11.97
CA PRO A 71 -28.95 2.25 -11.25
C PRO A 71 -29.32 2.11 -9.79
N TRP A 72 -28.37 2.39 -8.91
CA TRP A 72 -28.64 2.42 -7.48
C TRP A 72 -29.67 3.52 -7.28
N LYS A 73 -30.88 3.14 -6.87
CA LYS A 73 -32.07 4.00 -6.93
C LYS A 73 -31.91 5.30 -6.14
N ASP A 74 -31.00 5.31 -5.16
CA ASP A 74 -30.72 6.44 -4.28
C ASP A 74 -29.46 7.24 -4.69
N MET A 75 -28.89 7.00 -5.86
CA MET A 75 -27.66 7.67 -6.34
C MET A 75 -27.94 8.57 -7.54
N THR A 76 -27.22 9.69 -7.63
CA THR A 76 -27.21 10.58 -8.78
C THR A 76 -26.65 9.89 -10.02
N ALA A 77 -26.85 10.49 -11.20
CA ALA A 77 -26.30 9.97 -12.46
C ALA A 77 -24.76 9.91 -12.44
N ILE A 78 -24.10 10.91 -11.83
CA ILE A 78 -22.64 10.97 -11.71
C ILE A 78 -22.14 9.85 -10.81
N GLU A 79 -22.77 9.66 -9.64
CA GLU A 79 -22.41 8.58 -8.72
C GLU A 79 -22.59 7.19 -9.35
N ASN A 80 -23.69 6.97 -10.09
CA ASN A 80 -23.91 5.70 -10.81
C ASN A 80 -22.84 5.46 -11.88
N ARG A 81 -22.45 6.48 -12.64
CA ARG A 81 -21.36 6.40 -13.63
C ARG A 81 -20.03 6.07 -12.96
N THR A 82 -19.72 6.74 -11.85
CA THR A 82 -18.49 6.53 -11.07
C THR A 82 -18.45 5.14 -10.44
N MET A 83 -19.57 4.63 -9.91
CA MET A 83 -19.65 3.25 -9.45
C MET A 83 -19.49 2.24 -10.59
N GLY A 84 -20.05 2.55 -11.77
CA GLY A 84 -19.85 1.76 -12.98
C GLY A 84 -18.39 1.71 -13.45
N TYR A 85 -17.64 2.81 -13.28
CA TYR A 85 -16.19 2.84 -13.52
C TYR A 85 -15.42 2.01 -12.50
N TYR A 86 -15.78 2.08 -11.22
CA TYR A 86 -15.17 1.24 -10.18
C TYR A 86 -15.28 -0.23 -10.54
N HIS A 87 -16.49 -0.70 -10.83
CA HIS A 87 -16.73 -2.11 -11.16
C HIS A 87 -15.97 -2.57 -12.41
N ARG A 88 -15.92 -1.75 -13.46
CA ARG A 88 -15.34 -2.15 -14.76
C ARG A 88 -13.84 -1.97 -14.84
N VAL A 89 -13.28 -1.02 -14.10
CA VAL A 89 -11.89 -0.59 -14.25
C VAL A 89 -11.16 -0.60 -12.92
N ALA A 90 -11.60 0.20 -11.94
CA ALA A 90 -10.81 0.38 -10.72
C ALA A 90 -10.69 -0.91 -9.90
N ALA A 91 -11.78 -1.66 -9.67
CA ALA A 91 -11.75 -2.88 -8.87
C ALA A 91 -10.83 -3.97 -9.46
N PRO A 92 -10.93 -4.34 -10.75
CA PRO A 92 -9.98 -5.27 -11.36
C PRO A 92 -8.51 -4.79 -11.27
N THR A 93 -8.27 -3.48 -11.39
CA THR A 93 -6.93 -2.89 -11.32
C THR A 93 -6.42 -2.76 -9.88
N LEU A 94 -7.27 -2.61 -8.87
CA LEU A 94 -6.88 -2.61 -7.45
C LEU A 94 -6.72 -4.02 -6.89
N ALA A 95 -7.37 -5.01 -7.50
CA ALA A 95 -7.17 -6.42 -7.23
C ALA A 95 -5.75 -6.86 -7.60
N GLY A 96 -5.42 -6.95 -8.88
CA GLY A 96 -4.25 -7.74 -9.33
C GLY A 96 -4.05 -9.02 -8.52
N SER A 97 -2.87 -9.22 -7.93
CA SER A 97 -2.55 -10.36 -7.04
C SER A 97 -3.03 -10.19 -5.59
N LEU A 98 -3.48 -8.99 -5.20
CA LEU A 98 -4.16 -8.75 -3.93
C LEU A 98 -5.61 -9.23 -4.04
N ASP A 99 -5.94 -10.29 -3.28
CA ASP A 99 -7.27 -10.90 -3.11
C ASP A 99 -8.36 -10.31 -4.04
N GLY A 100 -8.42 -10.80 -5.28
CA GLY A 100 -9.36 -10.27 -6.27
C GLY A 100 -10.83 -10.39 -5.84
N HIS A 101 -11.14 -11.34 -4.97
CA HIS A 101 -12.47 -11.47 -4.39
C HIS A 101 -12.80 -10.28 -3.49
N PHE A 102 -11.84 -9.75 -2.73
CA PHE A 102 -12.02 -8.57 -1.89
C PHE A 102 -12.47 -7.36 -2.72
N TRP A 103 -11.67 -6.94 -3.70
CA TRP A 103 -11.90 -5.70 -4.44
C TRP A 103 -13.09 -5.78 -5.41
N VAL A 104 -13.26 -6.92 -6.09
CA VAL A 104 -14.28 -7.10 -7.13
C VAL A 104 -15.64 -7.49 -6.53
N SER A 105 -15.68 -8.25 -5.43
CA SER A 105 -16.93 -8.74 -4.85
C SER A 105 -17.24 -8.11 -3.50
N VAL A 106 -16.38 -8.30 -2.50
CA VAL A 106 -16.65 -7.90 -1.11
C VAL A 106 -16.89 -6.40 -1.00
N VAL A 107 -16.01 -5.58 -1.60
CA VAL A 107 -16.12 -4.13 -1.50
C VAL A 107 -17.44 -3.62 -2.08
N ILE A 108 -17.90 -4.19 -3.19
CA ILE A 108 -19.16 -3.82 -3.82
C ILE A 108 -20.35 -4.22 -2.95
N GLN A 109 -20.35 -5.45 -2.43
CA GLN A 109 -21.42 -5.95 -1.55
C GLN A 109 -21.56 -5.11 -0.27
N VAL A 110 -20.45 -4.69 0.32
CA VAL A 110 -20.46 -3.83 1.51
C VAL A 110 -20.93 -2.41 1.14
N ALA A 111 -20.44 -1.84 0.04
CA ALA A 111 -20.88 -0.52 -0.44
C ALA A 111 -22.39 -0.45 -0.73
N GLN A 112 -23.00 -1.56 -1.16
CA GLN A 112 -24.46 -1.66 -1.37
C GLN A 112 -25.24 -1.41 -0.10
N LYS A 113 -24.77 -1.97 1.01
CA LYS A 113 -25.51 -2.01 2.27
C LYS A 113 -25.09 -0.91 3.26
N GLU A 114 -23.84 -0.47 3.17
CA GLU A 114 -23.24 0.49 4.11
C GLU A 114 -22.87 1.81 3.41
N PRO A 115 -23.54 2.94 3.75
CA PRO A 115 -23.28 4.25 3.13
C PRO A 115 -21.85 4.75 3.29
N VAL A 116 -21.19 4.44 4.43
CA VAL A 116 -19.80 4.83 4.68
C VAL A 116 -18.84 4.18 3.67
N ALA A 117 -19.03 2.89 3.39
CA ALA A 117 -18.25 2.16 2.39
C ALA A 117 -18.55 2.68 0.98
N ARG A 118 -19.82 2.97 0.68
CA ARG A 118 -20.24 3.53 -0.62
C ARG A 118 -19.51 4.82 -0.96
N HIS A 119 -19.48 5.77 -0.03
CA HIS A 119 -18.79 7.04 -0.24
C HIS A 119 -17.28 6.85 -0.40
N ALA A 120 -16.65 5.97 0.39
CA ALA A 120 -15.24 5.64 0.21
C ALA A 120 -14.94 5.04 -1.18
N VAL A 121 -15.78 4.12 -1.67
CA VAL A 121 -15.63 3.52 -3.02
C VAL A 121 -15.79 4.55 -4.13
N LEU A 122 -16.74 5.48 -4.01
CA LEU A 122 -16.92 6.57 -4.98
C LEU A 122 -15.71 7.50 -5.02
N ALA A 123 -15.12 7.80 -3.87
CA ALA A 123 -13.87 8.56 -3.79
C ALA A 123 -12.70 7.82 -4.45
N ILE A 124 -12.51 6.53 -4.14
CA ILE A 124 -11.48 5.68 -4.77
C ILE A 124 -11.65 5.68 -6.29
N SER A 125 -12.86 5.46 -6.78
CA SER A 125 -13.16 5.38 -8.21
C SER A 125 -12.82 6.66 -8.94
N ALA A 126 -13.25 7.82 -8.41
CA ALA A 126 -12.95 9.13 -8.98
C ALA A 126 -11.46 9.45 -8.98
N LEU A 127 -10.75 9.13 -7.88
CA LEU A 127 -9.31 9.33 -7.76
C LEU A 127 -8.51 8.41 -8.68
N HIS A 128 -8.91 7.15 -8.79
CA HIS A 128 -8.29 6.18 -9.70
C HIS A 128 -8.46 6.63 -11.16
N GLU A 129 -9.65 7.06 -11.54
CA GLU A 129 -9.87 7.59 -12.89
C GLU A 129 -9.04 8.85 -13.17
N ALA A 130 -8.93 9.75 -12.19
CA ALA A 130 -8.05 10.92 -12.28
C ALA A 130 -6.58 10.51 -12.35
N PHE A 131 -6.17 9.46 -11.65
CA PHE A 131 -4.82 8.91 -11.68
C PHE A 131 -4.48 8.35 -13.06
N THR A 132 -5.33 7.47 -13.62
CA THR A 132 -5.12 6.89 -14.96
C THR A 132 -5.12 7.97 -16.06
N ASN A 133 -6.02 8.96 -15.96
CA ASN A 133 -6.12 10.00 -16.99
C ASN A 133 -4.95 11.00 -16.97
N ARG A 134 -4.23 11.16 -15.85
CA ARG A 134 -3.03 12.03 -15.80
C ARG A 134 -1.92 11.58 -16.76
N PHE A 135 -1.89 10.29 -17.13
CA PHE A 135 -0.84 9.71 -17.95
C PHE A 135 -1.28 9.38 -19.38
N ASN A 136 -2.59 9.25 -19.64
CA ASN A 136 -3.10 8.79 -20.93
C ASN A 136 -3.44 9.89 -21.94
N ASP A 137 -3.72 11.13 -21.53
CA ASP A 137 -3.89 12.27 -22.44
C ASP A 137 -4.06 13.57 -21.64
N GLY A 138 -3.62 14.70 -22.21
CA GLY A 138 -3.67 16.04 -21.62
C GLY A 138 -5.08 16.55 -21.29
N ALA A 139 -5.72 15.95 -20.29
CA ALA A 139 -7.02 16.38 -19.78
C ALA A 139 -6.96 17.86 -19.40
N SER A 140 -7.98 18.63 -19.80
CA SER A 140 -8.06 20.03 -19.42
C SER A 140 -8.11 20.13 -17.88
N MET A 141 -7.29 21.03 -17.31
CA MET A 141 -7.19 21.23 -15.85
C MET A 141 -8.57 21.32 -15.16
N GLY A 142 -9.57 21.91 -15.83
CA GLY A 142 -10.92 22.06 -15.29
C GLY A 142 -11.70 20.76 -15.06
N THR A 143 -11.48 19.72 -15.87
CA THR A 143 -12.15 18.42 -15.65
C THR A 143 -11.51 17.61 -14.52
N GLN A 144 -10.21 17.82 -14.27
CA GLN A 144 -9.48 17.22 -13.16
C GLN A 144 -9.89 17.84 -11.82
N ASP A 145 -9.98 19.18 -11.74
CA ASP A 145 -10.40 19.88 -10.52
C ASP A 145 -11.81 19.48 -10.06
N LEU A 146 -12.75 19.27 -11.00
CA LEU A 146 -14.11 18.81 -10.69
C LEU A 146 -14.14 17.39 -10.10
N ARG A 147 -13.31 16.49 -10.63
CA ARG A 147 -13.20 15.11 -10.14
C ARG A 147 -12.53 15.04 -8.77
N ASP A 148 -11.48 15.83 -8.57
CA ASP A 148 -10.79 15.92 -7.28
C ASP A 148 -11.73 16.48 -6.21
N ASN A 149 -12.54 17.51 -6.53
CA ASN A 149 -13.57 18.02 -5.62
C ASN A 149 -14.65 16.99 -5.30
N PHE A 150 -15.12 16.23 -6.30
CA PHE A 150 -16.08 15.15 -6.10
C PHE A 150 -15.53 14.05 -5.18
N ALA A 151 -14.27 13.65 -5.38
CA ALA A 151 -13.61 12.67 -4.53
C ALA A 151 -13.45 13.16 -3.09
N VAL A 152 -13.00 14.41 -2.89
CA VAL A 152 -12.85 15.01 -1.55
C VAL A 152 -14.19 15.10 -0.83
N TRP A 153 -15.27 15.46 -1.53
CA TRP A 153 -16.60 15.51 -0.95
C TRP A 153 -17.03 14.13 -0.41
N HIS A 154 -16.90 13.09 -1.22
CA HIS A 154 -17.22 11.72 -0.82
C HIS A 154 -16.32 11.20 0.30
N TYR A 155 -15.02 11.53 0.26
CA TYR A 155 -14.10 11.20 1.35
C TYR A 155 -14.55 11.82 2.68
N ASN A 156 -14.85 13.13 2.68
CA ASN A 156 -15.32 13.83 3.88
C ASN A 156 -16.64 13.28 4.40
N GLU A 157 -17.56 12.92 3.51
CA GLU A 157 -18.83 12.31 3.89
C GLU A 157 -18.65 10.91 4.49
N ALA A 158 -17.72 10.11 3.95
CA ALA A 158 -17.33 8.83 4.55
C ALA A 158 -16.74 9.03 5.95
N VAL A 159 -15.84 10.01 6.15
CA VAL A 159 -15.29 10.35 7.47
C VAL A 159 -16.40 10.74 8.44
N ARG A 160 -17.36 11.58 8.00
CA ARG A 160 -18.51 12.02 8.81
C ARG A 160 -19.34 10.83 9.31
N LEU A 161 -19.64 9.88 8.42
CA LEU A 161 -20.38 8.67 8.78
C LEU A 161 -19.57 7.73 9.68
N LEU A 162 -18.29 7.56 9.39
CA LEU A 162 -17.38 6.69 10.16
C LEU A 162 -17.31 7.10 11.64
N ARG A 163 -17.34 8.40 11.94
CA ARG A 163 -17.38 8.93 13.32
C ARG A 163 -18.59 8.48 14.13
N THR A 164 -19.65 8.02 13.47
CA THR A 164 -20.87 7.52 14.11
C THR A 164 -20.96 5.99 14.12
N THR A 165 -20.04 5.31 13.43
CA THR A 165 -20.02 3.85 13.33
C THR A 165 -19.39 3.22 14.57
N THR A 166 -20.06 2.25 15.17
CA THR A 166 -19.55 1.49 16.32
C THR A 166 -19.10 0.07 15.97
N ASP A 167 -19.39 -0.41 14.76
CA ASP A 167 -18.95 -1.71 14.29
C ASP A 167 -17.46 -1.67 13.90
N ARG A 168 -16.62 -2.28 14.74
CA ARG A 168 -15.17 -2.36 14.52
C ARG A 168 -14.82 -3.04 13.20
N ALA A 169 -15.60 -4.02 12.75
CA ALA A 169 -15.33 -4.71 11.50
C ALA A 169 -15.55 -3.79 10.28
N LEU A 170 -16.63 -2.99 10.32
CA LEU A 170 -16.88 -1.97 9.29
C LEU A 170 -15.83 -0.85 9.35
N VAL A 171 -15.40 -0.43 10.55
CA VAL A 171 -14.34 0.57 10.72
C VAL A 171 -13.03 0.09 10.09
N LEU A 172 -12.60 -1.13 10.38
CA LEU A 172 -11.39 -1.72 9.81
C LEU A 172 -11.51 -1.90 8.28
N PHE A 173 -12.66 -2.32 7.79
CA PHE A 173 -12.93 -2.41 6.36
C PHE A 173 -12.80 -1.04 5.66
N VAL A 174 -13.43 0.01 6.22
CA VAL A 174 -13.32 1.37 5.68
C VAL A 174 -11.90 1.93 5.83
N CYS A 175 -11.16 1.53 6.87
CA CYS A 175 -9.76 1.89 7.04
C CYS A 175 -8.90 1.41 5.87
N VAL A 176 -9.11 0.19 5.36
CA VAL A 176 -8.43 -0.32 4.14
C VAL A 176 -8.75 0.57 2.93
N LEU A 177 -10.02 0.96 2.76
CA LEU A 177 -10.42 1.87 1.67
C LEU A 177 -9.76 3.25 1.82
N PHE A 178 -9.65 3.78 3.04
CA PHE A 178 -9.00 5.06 3.30
C PHE A 178 -7.50 5.04 3.06
N ILE A 179 -6.80 3.95 3.40
CA ILE A 179 -5.39 3.77 3.01
C ILE A 179 -5.27 3.92 1.49
N CYS A 180 -6.15 3.27 0.72
CA CYS A 180 -6.13 3.35 -0.75
C CYS A 180 -6.43 4.76 -1.28
N ILE A 181 -7.38 5.48 -0.66
CA ILE A 181 -7.65 6.89 -0.99
C ILE A 181 -6.41 7.75 -0.77
N GLU A 182 -5.77 7.63 0.39
CA GLU A 182 -4.59 8.44 0.71
C GLU A 182 -3.40 8.10 -0.18
N LEU A 183 -3.21 6.83 -0.53
CA LEU A 183 -2.19 6.41 -1.50
C LEU A 183 -2.46 6.99 -2.91
N LEU A 184 -3.71 6.96 -3.40
CA LEU A 184 -4.09 7.58 -4.68
C LEU A 184 -3.90 9.11 -4.68
N ARG A 185 -4.01 9.74 -3.52
CA ARG A 185 -3.76 11.19 -3.32
C ARG A 185 -2.27 11.52 -3.11
N LYS A 186 -1.40 10.51 -3.04
CA LYS A 186 0.02 10.62 -2.68
C LYS A 186 0.25 11.23 -1.28
N ASN A 187 -0.66 10.98 -0.36
CA ASN A 187 -0.58 11.45 1.02
C ASN A 187 -0.11 10.33 1.95
N CYS A 188 1.18 10.03 1.87
CA CYS A 188 1.79 8.88 2.55
C CYS A 188 1.68 8.97 4.08
N ARG A 189 1.71 10.19 4.63
CA ARG A 189 1.59 10.41 6.09
C ARG A 189 0.26 9.91 6.63
N ASP A 190 -0.84 10.27 5.99
CA ASP A 190 -2.17 9.86 6.44
C ASP A 190 -2.44 8.39 6.11
N ALA A 191 -1.88 7.86 5.00
CA ALA A 191 -1.89 6.43 4.73
C ALA A 191 -1.19 5.63 5.85
N ILE A 192 0.00 6.06 6.28
CA ILE A 192 0.74 5.47 7.42
C ILE A 192 -0.10 5.55 8.71
N ALA A 193 -0.75 6.70 8.95
CA ALA A 193 -1.63 6.87 10.10
C ALA A 193 -2.80 5.89 10.04
N HIS A 194 -3.48 5.74 8.91
CA HIS A 194 -4.56 4.75 8.76
C HIS A 194 -4.06 3.33 8.98
N CYS A 195 -2.92 2.93 8.42
CA CYS A 195 -2.32 1.61 8.71
C CYS A 195 -2.08 1.41 10.21
N ARG A 196 -1.47 2.39 10.88
CA ARG A 196 -1.18 2.33 12.33
C ARG A 196 -2.44 2.13 13.16
N HIS A 197 -3.48 2.95 12.92
CA HIS A 197 -4.75 2.83 13.64
C HIS A 197 -5.46 1.51 13.32
N GLY A 198 -5.46 1.09 12.05
CA GLY A 198 -6.06 -0.18 11.63
C GLY A 198 -5.42 -1.39 12.31
N ILE A 199 -4.08 -1.44 12.38
CA ILE A 199 -3.34 -2.51 13.05
C ILE A 199 -3.63 -2.51 14.56
N ASN A 200 -3.60 -1.35 15.21
CA ASN A 200 -3.92 -1.25 16.64
C ASN A 200 -5.33 -1.75 16.95
N ILE A 201 -6.32 -1.31 16.18
CA ILE A 201 -7.71 -1.77 16.35
C ILE A 201 -7.80 -3.28 16.12
N LEU A 202 -7.13 -3.83 15.10
CA LEU A 202 -7.16 -5.26 14.85
C LEU A 202 -6.55 -6.06 16.00
N ASN A 203 -5.42 -5.60 16.56
CA ASN A 203 -4.76 -6.22 17.71
C ASN A 203 -5.63 -6.17 18.99
N GLU A 204 -6.52 -5.18 19.12
CA GLU A 204 -7.45 -5.07 20.25
C GLU A 204 -8.69 -5.99 20.13
N VAL A 205 -8.97 -6.51 18.93
CA VAL A 205 -10.15 -7.36 18.69
C VAL A 205 -9.90 -8.77 19.26
N ARG A 206 -10.48 -9.02 20.44
CA ARG A 206 -10.36 -10.32 21.15
C ARG A 206 -11.07 -11.49 20.46
N SER A 207 -12.10 -11.23 19.65
CA SER A 207 -12.85 -12.25 18.92
C SER A 207 -13.02 -11.82 17.46
N GLU A 208 -12.18 -12.37 16.59
CA GLU A 208 -12.21 -12.06 15.16
C GLU A 208 -13.45 -12.67 14.49
N SER A 209 -14.26 -11.83 13.84
CA SER A 209 -15.32 -12.31 12.95
C SER A 209 -14.71 -12.98 11.73
N GLU A 210 -15.45 -13.91 11.12
CA GLU A 210 -15.02 -14.57 9.87
C GLU A 210 -14.73 -13.55 8.76
N PHE A 211 -15.51 -12.47 8.69
CA PHE A 211 -15.28 -11.39 7.74
C PHE A 211 -13.92 -10.69 7.94
N LEU A 212 -13.55 -10.37 9.18
CA LEU A 212 -12.27 -9.75 9.46
C LEU A 212 -11.11 -10.68 9.08
N ARG A 213 -11.21 -11.95 9.49
CA ARG A 213 -10.18 -12.97 9.24
C ARG A 213 -9.98 -13.23 7.75
N ASN A 214 -11.05 -13.36 6.99
CA ASN A 214 -10.99 -13.83 5.60
C ASN A 214 -10.84 -12.70 4.57
N HIS A 215 -11.20 -11.46 4.91
CA HIS A 215 -11.27 -10.38 3.92
C HIS A 215 -10.48 -9.13 4.30
N VAL A 216 -10.56 -8.67 5.55
CA VAL A 216 -9.92 -7.41 5.95
C VAL A 216 -8.46 -7.61 6.33
N LYS A 217 -8.19 -8.64 7.13
CA LYS A 217 -6.86 -8.96 7.66
C LYS A 217 -5.83 -9.29 6.55
N PRO A 218 -6.12 -10.09 5.52
CA PRO A 218 -5.15 -10.36 4.44
C PRO A 218 -4.73 -9.09 3.69
N VAL A 219 -5.69 -8.19 3.42
CA VAL A 219 -5.41 -6.94 2.73
C VAL A 219 -4.64 -5.97 3.62
N LEU A 220 -5.00 -5.87 4.91
CA LEU A 220 -4.30 -5.01 5.86
C LEU A 220 -2.87 -5.50 6.14
N SER A 221 -2.66 -6.83 6.25
CA SER A 221 -1.32 -7.43 6.34
C SER A 221 -0.51 -7.10 5.09
N SER A 222 -1.08 -7.25 3.89
CA SER A 222 -0.44 -6.85 2.62
C SER A 222 -0.02 -5.37 2.60
N LEU A 223 -0.88 -4.48 3.12
CA LEU A 223 -0.62 -3.04 3.23
C LEU A 223 0.28 -2.67 4.44
N SER A 224 0.63 -3.61 5.31
CA SER A 224 1.46 -3.32 6.50
C SER A 224 2.94 -3.11 6.17
N LEU A 225 3.38 -3.48 4.95
CA LEU A 225 4.73 -3.21 4.45
C LEU A 225 4.91 -1.77 3.96
N VAL A 226 3.81 -1.15 3.49
CA VAL A 226 3.78 0.22 2.94
C VAL A 226 4.41 1.27 3.85
N PRO A 227 4.07 1.32 5.15
CA PRO A 227 4.59 2.36 6.04
C PRO A 227 6.11 2.40 6.11
N TYR A 228 6.74 1.22 6.09
CA TYR A 228 8.19 1.14 6.12
C TYR A 228 8.78 1.77 4.87
N LEU A 229 8.23 1.55 3.67
CA LEU A 229 8.75 2.21 2.46
C LEU A 229 8.76 3.75 2.53
N TYR A 230 7.84 4.34 3.29
CA TYR A 230 7.79 5.79 3.53
C TYR A 230 8.50 6.25 4.80
N GLY A 231 9.41 5.44 5.35
CA GLY A 231 10.25 5.84 6.47
C GLY A 231 9.55 5.79 7.82
N ALA A 232 8.47 5.00 7.98
CA ALA A 232 7.92 4.74 9.30
C ALA A 232 9.00 4.13 10.22
N ASP A 233 9.05 4.66 11.44
CA ASP A 233 9.98 4.26 12.48
C ASP A 233 9.64 2.85 13.02
N PRO A 234 10.58 1.88 12.92
CA PRO A 234 10.43 0.51 13.40
C PRO A 234 10.04 0.33 14.87
N ASP A 235 10.43 1.28 15.73
CA ASP A 235 10.17 1.20 17.17
C ASP A 235 8.75 1.64 17.51
N SER A 236 8.25 2.67 16.82
CA SER A 236 6.93 3.23 17.09
C SER A 236 5.80 2.58 16.29
N PHE A 237 6.09 1.94 15.16
CA PHE A 237 5.05 1.37 14.28
C PHE A 237 4.58 0.00 14.79
N PRO A 238 3.26 -0.23 14.94
CA PRO A 238 2.74 -1.47 15.53
C PRO A 238 2.90 -2.68 14.60
N LEU A 239 3.18 -3.84 15.19
CA LEU A 239 3.16 -5.13 14.49
C LEU A 239 1.75 -5.74 14.49
N LEU A 240 1.41 -6.43 13.41
CA LEU A 240 0.22 -7.28 13.40
C LEU A 240 0.54 -8.54 14.20
N LEU A 241 -0.08 -8.73 15.36
CA LEU A 241 0.29 -9.81 16.29
C LEU A 241 0.02 -11.21 15.71
N SER A 242 -0.86 -11.31 14.72
CA SER A 242 -1.17 -12.55 14.00
C SER A 242 -0.09 -13.01 13.03
N ASP A 243 0.88 -12.16 12.73
CA ASP A 243 1.87 -12.36 11.67
C ASP A 243 3.19 -12.92 12.24
N GLY A 244 3.07 -13.68 13.33
CA GLY A 244 4.18 -14.35 14.02
C GLY A 244 4.86 -15.46 13.19
N PRO A 245 5.88 -16.13 13.74
CA PRO A 245 6.65 -17.17 13.03
C PRO A 245 5.78 -18.29 12.45
N GLU A 246 4.70 -18.65 13.15
CA GLU A 246 3.72 -19.67 12.75
C GLU A 246 2.94 -19.31 11.49
N ALA A 247 2.74 -18.01 11.21
CA ALA A 247 2.02 -17.54 10.03
C ALA A 247 2.83 -17.74 8.73
N ALA A 248 4.16 -17.72 8.84
CA ALA A 248 5.08 -17.87 7.72
C ALA A 248 5.33 -19.34 7.35
N THR A 249 5.49 -20.19 8.37
CA THR A 249 5.84 -21.60 8.21
C THR A 249 4.64 -22.52 8.04
N GLY A 250 3.43 -22.03 8.35
CA GLY A 250 2.11 -22.66 8.20
C GLY A 250 2.08 -24.16 7.96
N GLU A 251 1.52 -24.93 8.89
CA GLU A 251 1.51 -26.42 8.92
C GLU A 251 1.07 -27.09 7.59
N SER A 252 0.28 -26.39 6.76
CA SER A 252 -0.22 -26.90 5.49
C SER A 252 0.62 -26.44 4.29
N PRO A 253 0.77 -27.28 3.24
CA PRO A 253 1.46 -26.90 2.02
C PRO A 253 0.71 -25.79 1.28
N MET A 254 1.46 -24.82 0.75
CA MET A 254 0.92 -23.75 -0.09
C MET A 254 0.28 -24.32 -1.37
N LYS A 255 -0.91 -23.85 -1.71
CA LYS A 255 -1.68 -24.32 -2.88
C LYS A 255 -1.78 -23.29 -4.00
N THR A 256 -1.61 -22.01 -3.69
CA THR A 256 -1.77 -20.91 -4.66
C THR A 256 -0.68 -19.86 -4.49
N LEU A 257 -0.40 -19.09 -5.55
CA LEU A 257 0.54 -17.96 -5.48
C LEU A 257 0.04 -16.84 -4.55
N ALA A 258 -1.27 -16.65 -4.45
CA ALA A 258 -1.86 -15.70 -3.50
C ALA A 258 -1.57 -16.11 -2.05
N GLU A 259 -1.64 -17.40 -1.73
CA GLU A 259 -1.25 -17.92 -0.42
C GLU A 259 0.25 -17.77 -0.17
N ALA A 260 1.09 -18.03 -1.17
CA ALA A 260 2.53 -17.81 -1.06
C ALA A 260 2.87 -16.33 -0.79
N TYR A 261 2.17 -15.41 -1.46
CA TYR A 261 2.31 -13.97 -1.21
C TYR A 261 1.86 -13.60 0.21
N ALA A 262 0.69 -14.08 0.65
CA ALA A 262 0.16 -13.81 1.98
C ALA A 262 1.09 -14.31 3.10
N ARG A 263 1.79 -15.43 2.91
CA ARG A 263 2.80 -15.94 3.87
C ARG A 263 4.14 -15.19 3.79
N LEU A 264 4.48 -14.61 2.64
CA LEU A 264 5.73 -13.86 2.45
C LEU A 264 5.68 -12.48 3.13
N VAL A 265 4.55 -11.77 3.07
CA VAL A 265 4.46 -10.39 3.57
C VAL A 265 4.81 -10.26 5.07
N PRO A 266 4.27 -11.07 5.99
CA PRO A 266 4.69 -11.11 7.39
C PRO A 266 6.21 -11.23 7.58
N LEU A 267 6.85 -12.11 6.82
CA LEU A 267 8.30 -12.28 6.84
C LEU A 267 9.00 -11.01 6.38
N GLN A 268 8.54 -10.38 5.29
CA GLN A 268 9.13 -9.14 4.81
C GLN A 268 9.02 -7.99 5.83
N VAL A 269 7.92 -7.90 6.56
CA VAL A 269 7.77 -6.91 7.65
C VAL A 269 8.80 -7.17 8.76
N ARG A 270 8.96 -8.44 9.19
CA ARG A 270 9.98 -8.82 10.18
C ARG A 270 11.39 -8.46 9.69
N VAL A 271 11.71 -8.80 8.44
CA VAL A 271 12.99 -8.51 7.80
C VAL A 271 13.28 -7.02 7.77
N VAL A 272 12.35 -6.21 7.26
CA VAL A 272 12.55 -4.76 7.12
C VAL A 272 12.68 -4.09 8.48
N ARG A 273 11.90 -4.50 9.47
CA ARG A 273 12.00 -3.99 10.83
C ARG A 273 13.36 -4.31 11.45
N PHE A 274 13.77 -5.58 11.38
CA PHE A 274 15.05 -6.04 11.89
C PHE A 274 16.23 -5.30 11.23
N ALA A 275 16.21 -5.21 9.91
CA ALA A 275 17.28 -4.56 9.15
C ALA A 275 17.37 -3.07 9.44
N ARG A 276 16.23 -2.38 9.59
CA ARG A 276 16.21 -0.95 9.93
C ARG A 276 16.69 -0.67 11.33
N LEU A 277 16.34 -1.50 12.32
CA LEU A 277 16.90 -1.38 13.67
C LEU A 277 18.43 -1.54 13.65
N GLY A 278 18.94 -2.48 12.85
CA GLY A 278 20.39 -2.63 12.63
C GLY A 278 21.04 -1.42 11.93
N VAL A 279 20.37 -0.81 10.94
CA VAL A 279 20.86 0.42 10.29
C VAL A 279 20.82 1.63 11.24
N ASP A 280 19.72 1.83 11.95
CA ASP A 280 19.53 2.95 12.88
C ASP A 280 20.53 2.91 14.03
N ALA A 281 20.82 1.71 14.57
CA ALA A 281 21.85 1.53 15.60
C ALA A 281 23.25 1.91 15.09
N ARG A 282 23.56 1.61 13.83
CA ARG A 282 24.83 1.98 13.18
C ARG A 282 24.94 3.49 12.93
N LEU A 283 23.86 4.12 12.46
CA LEU A 283 23.84 5.56 12.16
C LEU A 283 23.72 6.42 13.42
N HIS A 284 23.14 5.88 14.49
CA HIS A 284 22.87 6.58 15.75
C HIS A 284 23.29 5.70 16.94
N PRO A 285 24.57 5.76 17.37
CA PRO A 285 25.09 4.96 18.48
C PRO A 285 24.36 5.13 19.82
N SER A 286 23.54 6.18 19.96
CA SER A 286 22.69 6.44 21.12
C SER A 286 21.35 5.68 21.13
N ARG A 287 20.97 5.04 20.01
CA ARG A 287 19.76 4.20 19.93
C ARG A 287 20.08 2.77 20.34
N ALA A 288 19.15 2.12 21.03
CA ALA A 288 19.28 0.71 21.34
C ALA A 288 19.37 -0.09 20.03
N GLY A 289 20.36 -0.96 19.91
CA GLY A 289 20.49 -1.88 18.79
C GLY A 289 19.34 -2.89 18.72
N PRO A 290 19.32 -3.77 17.70
CA PRO A 290 18.49 -4.97 17.77
C PRO A 290 18.74 -5.71 19.10
N GLU A 291 17.71 -6.40 19.61
CA GLU A 291 17.68 -7.11 20.90
C GLU A 291 19.02 -7.77 21.31
N PRO A 292 19.28 -8.00 22.62
CA PRO A 292 20.52 -8.65 23.09
C PRO A 292 20.85 -10.01 22.42
N ASP A 293 19.87 -10.62 21.73
CA ASP A 293 19.95 -11.84 20.93
C ASP A 293 19.87 -11.56 19.40
N ALA A 294 20.42 -10.45 18.90
CA ALA A 294 20.28 -10.02 17.49
C ALA A 294 20.67 -11.10 16.47
N GLU A 295 21.74 -11.86 16.73
CA GLU A 295 22.18 -12.96 15.88
C GLU A 295 21.17 -14.12 15.85
N ARG A 296 20.60 -14.46 17.01
CA ARG A 296 19.57 -15.49 17.12
C ARG A 296 18.29 -15.08 16.40
N CYS A 297 17.92 -13.80 16.48
CA CYS A 297 16.79 -13.23 15.76
C CYS A 297 17.02 -13.30 14.24
N ARG A 298 18.23 -12.93 13.77
CA ARG A 298 18.64 -13.05 12.36
C ARG A 298 18.50 -14.50 11.89
N ASP A 299 19.04 -15.44 12.64
CA ASP A 299 19.05 -16.86 12.27
C ASP A 299 17.62 -17.43 12.22
N ALA A 300 16.76 -17.09 13.18
CA ALA A 300 15.35 -17.48 13.16
C ALA A 300 14.59 -16.92 11.95
N ILE A 301 14.81 -15.65 11.59
CA ILE A 301 14.22 -15.06 10.37
C ILE A 301 14.72 -15.79 9.13
N ARG A 302 16.02 -16.12 9.08
CA ARG A 302 16.60 -16.86 7.96
C ARG A 302 15.98 -18.25 7.82
N ASP A 303 15.79 -18.97 8.91
CA ASP A 303 15.23 -20.32 8.89
C ASP A 303 13.78 -20.30 8.39
N ASP A 304 12.98 -19.31 8.84
CA ASP A 304 11.61 -19.11 8.34
C ASP A 304 11.58 -18.76 6.83
N MET A 305 12.55 -17.96 6.37
CA MET A 305 12.68 -17.62 4.96
C MET A 305 13.05 -18.83 4.10
N ASP A 306 13.91 -19.71 4.60
CA ASP A 306 14.31 -20.94 3.90
C ASP A 306 13.12 -21.92 3.84
N ALA A 307 12.38 -22.07 4.93
CA ALA A 307 11.14 -22.86 4.96
C ALA A 307 10.09 -22.34 3.95
N TRP A 308 9.92 -21.02 3.87
CA TRP A 308 9.03 -20.41 2.86
C TRP A 308 9.49 -20.72 1.44
N MET A 309 10.79 -20.56 1.15
CA MET A 309 11.34 -20.81 -0.19
C MET A 309 11.19 -22.27 -0.61
N ASP A 310 11.40 -23.22 0.32
CA ASP A 310 11.20 -24.63 0.03
C ASP A 310 9.74 -24.96 -0.28
N GLY A 311 8.80 -24.35 0.45
CA GLY A 311 7.38 -24.46 0.14
C GLY A 311 7.03 -23.83 -1.20
N PHE A 312 7.62 -22.67 -1.52
CA PHE A 312 7.39 -21.94 -2.76
C PHE A 312 7.92 -22.71 -3.98
N ARG A 313 9.13 -23.29 -3.87
CA ARG A 313 9.69 -24.18 -4.89
C ARG A 313 8.75 -25.36 -5.17
N ARG A 314 8.28 -26.04 -4.11
CA ARG A 314 7.28 -27.12 -4.27
C ARG A 314 6.05 -26.63 -5.02
N LEU A 315 5.44 -25.52 -4.60
CA LEU A 315 4.29 -24.92 -5.27
C LEU A 315 4.56 -24.67 -6.77
N THR A 316 5.67 -24.01 -7.09
CA THR A 316 6.02 -23.69 -8.49
C THR A 316 6.32 -24.93 -9.34
N THR A 317 6.89 -25.99 -8.76
CA THR A 317 7.05 -27.28 -9.43
C THR A 317 5.69 -27.94 -9.72
N TYR A 318 4.76 -27.89 -8.77
CA TYR A 318 3.40 -28.44 -8.95
C TYR A 318 2.54 -27.64 -9.94
N LEU A 319 2.76 -26.33 -10.06
CA LEU A 319 2.04 -25.44 -10.97
C LEU A 319 2.56 -25.47 -12.43
N TYR A 320 3.44 -26.42 -12.79
CA TYR A 320 4.05 -26.44 -14.12
C TYR A 320 3.01 -26.70 -15.23
N VAL A 321 2.74 -25.64 -16.01
CA VAL A 321 2.13 -25.62 -17.35
C VAL A 321 0.62 -25.96 -17.36
N PRO A 322 -0.30 -24.97 -17.28
CA PRO A 322 -0.34 -23.78 -18.14
C PRO A 322 -0.85 -22.54 -17.38
N THR A 323 -0.03 -21.94 -16.51
CA THR A 323 -0.43 -20.70 -15.85
C THR A 323 -0.41 -19.53 -16.85
N GLY A 324 -1.24 -18.51 -16.65
CA GLY A 324 -1.25 -17.32 -17.49
C GLY A 324 0.06 -16.52 -17.37
N SER A 325 0.21 -15.49 -18.19
CA SER A 325 1.39 -14.62 -18.14
C SER A 325 1.51 -13.91 -16.78
N HIS A 326 0.37 -13.47 -16.25
CA HIS A 326 0.23 -12.86 -14.95
C HIS A 326 0.81 -13.72 -13.82
N GLU A 327 0.42 -15.00 -13.72
CA GLU A 327 0.87 -15.88 -12.64
C GLU A 327 2.36 -16.19 -12.73
N ARG A 328 2.92 -16.31 -13.94
CA ARG A 328 4.38 -16.45 -14.11
C ARG A 328 5.12 -15.22 -13.61
N ASN A 329 4.65 -14.03 -13.98
CA ASN A 329 5.23 -12.77 -13.51
C ASN A 329 5.10 -12.60 -12.01
N LEU A 330 3.97 -13.00 -11.42
CA LEU A 330 3.78 -13.02 -9.98
C LEU A 330 4.77 -13.97 -9.29
N ALA A 331 4.96 -15.18 -9.81
CA ALA A 331 5.94 -16.12 -9.26
C ALA A 331 7.36 -15.53 -9.29
N ARG A 332 7.76 -14.91 -10.41
CA ARG A 332 9.05 -14.20 -10.51
C ARG A 332 9.16 -13.07 -9.49
N LEU A 333 8.10 -12.26 -9.33
CA LEU A 333 8.06 -11.16 -8.36
C LEU A 333 8.26 -11.66 -6.91
N LEU A 334 7.60 -12.76 -6.54
CA LEU A 334 7.73 -13.35 -5.21
C LEU A 334 9.15 -13.85 -4.93
N GLU A 335 9.80 -14.48 -5.92
CA GLU A 335 11.19 -14.92 -5.81
C GLU A 335 12.14 -13.72 -5.67
N VAL A 336 11.96 -12.66 -6.48
CA VAL A 336 12.76 -11.42 -6.37
C VAL A 336 12.59 -10.76 -4.99
N ARG A 337 11.36 -10.73 -4.46
CA ARG A 337 11.06 -10.22 -3.11
C ARG A 337 11.76 -11.02 -2.03
N TRP A 338 11.76 -12.35 -2.13
CA TRP A 338 12.50 -13.21 -1.22
C TRP A 338 14.01 -12.94 -1.29
N ILE A 339 14.57 -12.84 -2.51
CA ILE A 339 16.00 -12.55 -2.72
C ILE A 339 16.40 -11.24 -2.03
N ALA A 340 15.67 -10.16 -2.28
CA ALA A 340 15.95 -8.86 -1.68
C ALA A 340 15.89 -8.92 -0.15
N SER A 341 14.89 -9.61 0.40
CA SER A 341 14.72 -9.81 1.84
C SER A 341 15.88 -10.63 2.42
N ARG A 342 16.38 -11.64 1.69
CA ARG A 342 17.44 -12.53 2.16
C ARG A 342 18.76 -11.79 2.26
N VAL A 343 19.10 -11.03 1.22
CA VAL A 343 20.28 -10.16 1.22
C VAL A 343 20.21 -9.14 2.36
N MET A 344 19.03 -8.57 2.60
CA MET A 344 18.84 -7.58 3.68
C MET A 344 19.14 -8.18 5.07
N VAL A 345 18.65 -9.39 5.36
CA VAL A 345 18.93 -10.07 6.65
C VAL A 345 20.40 -10.46 6.79
N GLU A 346 21.01 -10.98 5.72
CA GLU A 346 22.41 -11.45 5.73
C GLU A 346 23.42 -10.30 5.93
N THR A 347 23.06 -9.07 5.59
CA THR A 347 23.98 -7.91 5.58
C THR A 347 23.70 -6.83 6.64
N CYS A 348 22.62 -6.96 7.41
CA CYS A 348 22.17 -5.87 8.31
C CYS A 348 22.93 -5.75 9.64
N LEU A 349 23.57 -6.80 10.14
CA LEU A 349 24.22 -6.83 11.48
C LEU A 349 25.73 -6.54 11.48
N SER A 350 26.37 -6.25 10.34
CA SER A 350 27.84 -6.21 10.27
C SER A 350 28.49 -5.23 11.27
N GLU A 351 29.36 -5.74 12.14
CA GLU A 351 30.16 -4.97 13.11
C GLU A 351 31.57 -4.61 12.59
N SER A 352 31.94 -5.00 11.36
CA SER A 352 33.32 -4.85 10.90
C SER A 352 33.69 -3.40 10.55
N GLU A 353 34.91 -3.00 10.88
CA GLU A 353 35.54 -1.71 10.52
C GLU A 353 35.58 -1.43 9.00
N GLY A 354 35.34 -2.45 8.16
CA GLY A 354 35.21 -2.35 6.70
C GLY A 354 33.76 -2.26 6.17
N GLY A 355 32.78 -1.97 7.03
CA GLY A 355 31.38 -1.70 6.70
C GLY A 355 30.57 -2.90 6.16
N GLY A 356 29.24 -2.80 6.23
CA GLY A 356 28.33 -3.87 5.81
C GLY A 356 28.27 -4.11 4.30
N ASP A 357 28.96 -3.27 3.54
CA ASP A 357 28.94 -3.29 2.09
C ASP A 357 29.85 -4.37 1.49
N ALA A 358 30.92 -4.80 2.19
CA ALA A 358 31.74 -5.94 1.78
C ALA A 358 30.95 -7.26 1.74
N LEU A 359 29.99 -7.44 2.65
CA LEU A 359 29.11 -8.61 2.65
C LEU A 359 28.18 -8.65 1.43
N LEU A 360 27.92 -7.51 0.78
CA LEU A 360 27.10 -7.43 -0.44
C LEU A 360 27.83 -8.02 -1.66
N ASP A 361 29.16 -8.03 -1.66
CA ASP A 361 29.94 -8.62 -2.76
C ASP A 361 29.72 -10.14 -2.85
N GLY A 362 29.63 -10.81 -1.70
CA GLY A 362 29.24 -12.23 -1.60
C GLY A 362 27.79 -12.52 -2.03
N GLN A 363 27.00 -11.49 -2.33
CA GLN A 363 25.59 -11.59 -2.73
C GLN A 363 25.37 -11.33 -4.23
N ALA A 364 26.43 -11.13 -5.01
CA ALA A 364 26.35 -10.79 -6.43
C ALA A 364 25.48 -11.76 -7.24
N ASP A 365 25.57 -13.07 -6.98
CA ASP A 365 24.76 -14.07 -7.69
C ASP A 365 23.27 -13.98 -7.37
N ARG A 366 22.92 -13.63 -6.11
CA ARG A 366 21.53 -13.37 -5.73
C ARG A 366 21.01 -12.13 -6.46
N PHE A 367 21.79 -11.06 -6.53
CA PHE A 367 21.42 -9.87 -7.31
C PHE A 367 21.25 -10.17 -8.79
N ARG A 368 22.17 -10.95 -9.39
CA ARG A 368 22.07 -11.36 -10.80
C ARG A 368 20.79 -12.15 -11.05
N ARG A 369 20.49 -13.14 -10.21
CA ARG A 369 19.23 -13.90 -10.27
C ARG A 369 18.00 -12.99 -10.21
N ALA A 370 17.99 -11.98 -9.34
CA ALA A 370 16.89 -11.03 -9.24
C ALA A 370 16.70 -10.22 -10.54
N VAL A 371 17.79 -9.75 -11.13
CA VAL A 371 17.79 -9.03 -12.43
C VAL A 371 17.32 -9.93 -13.56
N ASP A 372 17.79 -11.18 -13.62
CA ASP A 372 17.39 -12.14 -14.67
C ASP A 372 15.89 -12.45 -14.60
N LEU A 373 15.33 -12.64 -13.40
CA LEU A 373 13.90 -12.86 -13.19
C LEU A 373 13.08 -11.64 -13.61
N ALA A 374 13.51 -10.44 -13.26
CA ALA A 374 12.85 -9.21 -13.69
C ALA A 374 12.94 -9.04 -15.22
N GLY A 375 14.10 -9.29 -15.84
CA GLY A 375 14.27 -9.27 -17.28
C GLY A 375 13.35 -10.25 -18.02
N ALA A 376 13.20 -11.46 -17.49
CA ALA A 376 12.23 -12.43 -18.02
C ALA A 376 10.78 -11.95 -17.90
N ALA A 377 10.43 -11.25 -16.81
CA ALA A 377 9.10 -10.66 -16.66
C ALA A 377 8.84 -9.52 -17.67
N ALA A 378 9.84 -8.67 -17.90
CA ALA A 378 9.75 -7.54 -18.84
C ALA A 378 9.61 -8.02 -20.30
N ALA A 379 10.40 -9.03 -20.67
CA ALA A 379 10.28 -9.69 -21.96
C ALA A 379 8.88 -10.28 -22.17
N GLU A 380 8.32 -10.92 -21.14
CA GLU A 380 7.00 -11.51 -21.23
C GLU A 380 5.88 -10.47 -21.36
N GLN A 381 5.93 -9.38 -20.57
CA GLN A 381 4.99 -8.25 -20.70
C GLN A 381 5.04 -7.64 -22.10
N THR A 382 6.25 -7.48 -22.66
CA THR A 382 6.46 -6.98 -24.01
C THR A 382 5.83 -7.90 -25.07
N GLU A 383 5.99 -9.22 -24.93
CA GLU A 383 5.38 -10.19 -25.84
C GLU A 383 3.85 -10.22 -25.76
N VAL A 384 3.28 -10.09 -24.56
CA VAL A 384 1.82 -9.97 -24.38
C VAL A 384 1.30 -8.69 -25.03
N ALA A 385 1.99 -7.56 -24.84
CA ALA A 385 1.63 -6.28 -25.45
C ALA A 385 1.66 -6.33 -26.98
N LYS A 386 2.62 -7.04 -27.58
CA LYS A 386 2.68 -7.28 -29.03
C LYS A 386 1.51 -8.12 -29.53
N ARG A 387 1.16 -9.19 -28.82
CA ARG A 387 0.07 -10.11 -29.20
C ARG A 387 -1.31 -9.47 -29.07
N HIS A 388 -1.48 -8.56 -28.13
CA HIS A 388 -2.75 -7.87 -27.88
C HIS A 388 -2.55 -6.36 -27.80
N PRO A 389 -2.40 -5.66 -28.95
CA PRO A 389 -2.26 -4.21 -28.99
C PRO A 389 -3.47 -3.55 -28.35
N GLY A 390 -3.28 -2.85 -27.22
CA GLY A 390 -4.35 -2.21 -26.44
C GLY A 390 -4.85 -2.99 -25.23
N SER A 391 -4.47 -4.26 -25.08
CA SER A 391 -4.63 -5.03 -23.83
C SER A 391 -3.36 -4.90 -22.99
N MET A 392 -3.08 -3.70 -22.51
CA MET A 392 -2.05 -3.57 -21.48
C MET A 392 -2.56 -4.27 -20.22
N GLU A 393 -1.89 -5.35 -19.83
CA GLU A 393 -2.19 -6.08 -18.60
C GLU A 393 -1.97 -5.09 -17.45
N LYS A 394 -3.07 -4.55 -16.90
CA LYS A 394 -3.00 -3.46 -15.92
C LYS A 394 -2.43 -4.03 -14.63
N THR A 395 -1.22 -3.60 -14.30
CA THR A 395 -0.56 -3.97 -13.04
C THR A 395 -1.38 -3.43 -11.88
N CYS A 396 -1.38 -4.14 -10.75
CA CYS A 396 -2.09 -3.67 -9.58
C CYS A 396 -1.50 -2.35 -9.10
N VAL A 397 -2.33 -1.32 -9.08
CA VAL A 397 -1.89 0.03 -8.69
C VAL A 397 -1.41 0.05 -7.23
N LEU A 398 -1.95 -0.80 -6.35
CA LEU A 398 -1.60 -0.88 -4.93
C LEU A 398 -0.42 -1.81 -4.63
N GLU A 399 -0.04 -2.69 -5.55
CA GLU A 399 1.10 -3.57 -5.31
C GLU A 399 2.42 -2.84 -5.44
N LEU A 400 3.32 -3.10 -4.50
CA LEU A 400 4.70 -2.59 -4.51
C LEU A 400 5.49 -2.98 -5.78
N GLY A 401 4.98 -3.97 -6.53
CA GLY A 401 5.50 -4.44 -7.82
C GLY A 401 7.00 -4.76 -7.77
N PHE A 402 7.64 -4.70 -8.93
CA PHE A 402 9.09 -4.78 -9.07
C PHE A 402 9.81 -3.49 -8.68
N SER A 403 9.10 -2.35 -8.61
CA SER A 403 9.69 -1.01 -8.34
C SER A 403 10.57 -0.98 -7.09
N SER A 404 9.98 -1.35 -5.94
CA SER A 404 10.64 -1.27 -4.64
C SER A 404 11.84 -2.21 -4.52
N VAL A 405 11.73 -3.43 -5.04
CA VAL A 405 12.78 -4.45 -4.97
C VAL A 405 13.92 -4.15 -5.94
N LEU A 406 13.63 -3.65 -7.15
CA LEU A 406 14.68 -3.21 -8.09
C LEU A 406 15.38 -1.95 -7.58
N ALA A 407 14.66 -1.01 -6.97
CA ALA A 407 15.28 0.14 -6.32
C ALA A 407 16.27 -0.29 -5.21
N TYR A 408 15.92 -1.33 -4.46
CA TYR A 408 16.83 -1.94 -3.48
C TYR A 408 18.06 -2.57 -4.14
N VAL A 409 17.89 -3.34 -5.23
CA VAL A 409 19.01 -3.91 -6.01
C VAL A 409 19.93 -2.81 -6.51
N VAL A 410 19.39 -1.74 -7.10
CA VAL A 410 20.19 -0.60 -7.56
C VAL A 410 20.94 0.07 -6.40
N SER A 411 20.31 0.20 -5.23
CA SER A 411 20.91 0.91 -4.10
C SER A 411 21.98 0.09 -3.37
N LYS A 412 21.92 -1.25 -3.42
CA LYS A 412 22.78 -2.13 -2.61
C LYS A 412 23.74 -3.01 -3.40
N CYS A 413 23.42 -3.37 -4.64
CA CYS A 413 24.37 -4.11 -5.47
C CYS A 413 25.57 -3.20 -5.80
N ARG A 414 26.80 -3.72 -5.67
CA ARG A 414 28.04 -2.99 -6.01
C ARG A 414 28.50 -3.22 -7.45
N VAL A 415 27.87 -4.15 -8.17
CA VAL A 415 28.24 -4.50 -9.55
C VAL A 415 27.51 -3.57 -10.51
N LEU A 416 28.25 -2.67 -11.17
CA LEU A 416 27.70 -1.62 -12.05
C LEU A 416 26.72 -2.16 -13.09
N GLU A 417 27.08 -3.25 -13.79
CA GLU A 417 26.24 -3.87 -14.83
C GLU A 417 24.86 -4.28 -14.30
N LEU A 418 24.82 -4.92 -13.12
CA LEU A 418 23.58 -5.37 -12.50
C LEU A 418 22.73 -4.19 -12.04
N ARG A 419 23.37 -3.12 -11.54
CA ARG A 419 22.66 -1.88 -11.14
C ARG A 419 22.03 -1.19 -12.33
N VAL A 420 22.78 -1.01 -13.41
CA VAL A 420 22.28 -0.40 -14.65
C VAL A 420 21.15 -1.24 -15.23
N ALA A 421 21.31 -2.58 -15.30
CA ALA A 421 20.26 -3.47 -15.77
C ALA A 421 18.99 -3.38 -14.91
N ALA A 422 19.13 -3.41 -13.57
CA ALA A 422 18.00 -3.24 -12.66
C ALA A 422 17.31 -1.88 -12.82
N TRP A 423 18.08 -0.81 -12.97
CA TRP A 423 17.57 0.54 -13.19
C TRP A 423 16.77 0.66 -14.49
N ARG A 424 17.27 0.08 -15.60
CA ARG A 424 16.53 0.00 -16.87
C ARG A 424 15.22 -0.77 -16.70
N LEU A 425 15.26 -1.93 -16.05
CA LEU A 425 14.06 -2.72 -15.79
C LEU A 425 13.02 -1.99 -14.93
N MET A 426 13.43 -1.05 -14.06
CA MET A 426 12.46 -0.18 -13.37
C MET A 426 11.65 0.67 -14.35
N THR A 427 12.25 1.16 -15.43
CA THR A 427 11.52 1.94 -16.44
C THR A 427 10.53 1.10 -17.25
N GLU A 428 10.82 -0.20 -17.41
CA GLU A 428 10.01 -1.13 -18.18
C GLU A 428 8.86 -1.72 -17.35
N LEU A 429 9.16 -2.21 -16.14
CA LEU A 429 8.26 -2.96 -15.26
C LEU A 429 7.51 -2.09 -14.24
N ALA A 430 8.02 -0.90 -13.94
CA ALA A 430 7.49 -0.02 -12.90
C ALA A 430 7.14 1.35 -13.49
N ARG A 431 6.17 1.37 -14.42
CA ARG A 431 5.66 2.63 -14.99
C ARG A 431 4.81 3.38 -13.96
N PRO A 432 5.02 4.69 -13.75
CA PRO A 432 4.21 5.53 -12.86
C PRO A 432 2.70 5.52 -13.17
N ALA A 433 2.32 5.18 -14.42
CA ALA A 433 0.93 5.06 -14.85
C ALA A 433 0.23 3.79 -14.30
N ASP A 434 1.01 2.75 -13.97
CA ASP A 434 0.51 1.42 -13.63
C ASP A 434 0.82 1.03 -12.17
N ASN A 435 1.57 1.87 -11.44
CA ASN A 435 2.01 1.61 -10.08
C ASN A 435 2.16 2.92 -9.28
N ILE A 436 1.40 3.12 -8.20
CA ILE A 436 1.50 4.36 -7.39
C ILE A 436 2.86 4.54 -6.70
N TRP A 437 3.61 3.46 -6.56
CA TRP A 437 4.95 3.39 -5.95
C TRP A 437 6.07 3.67 -6.93
N ALA A 438 5.78 3.61 -8.23
CA ALA A 438 6.70 4.06 -9.26
C ALA A 438 6.68 5.60 -9.27
N GLU A 439 7.53 6.19 -8.44
CA GLU A 439 7.76 7.62 -8.45
C GLU A 439 8.90 7.96 -9.40
N ASP A 440 8.72 9.01 -10.22
CA ASP A 440 9.81 9.63 -10.97
C ASP A 440 10.99 9.96 -10.05
N LEU A 441 10.70 10.22 -8.77
CA LEU A 441 11.69 10.50 -7.74
C LEU A 441 12.56 9.28 -7.45
N THR A 442 11.96 8.13 -7.21
CA THR A 442 12.69 6.88 -6.93
C THR A 442 13.59 6.52 -8.11
N LEU A 443 13.10 6.63 -9.35
CA LEU A 443 13.88 6.33 -10.55
C LEU A 443 15.06 7.30 -10.73
N ALA A 444 14.83 8.60 -10.55
CA ALA A 444 15.85 9.63 -10.71
C ALA A 444 16.87 9.61 -9.56
N LEU A 445 16.45 9.24 -8.35
CA LEU A 445 17.32 9.01 -7.21
C LEU A 445 18.25 7.82 -7.41
N THR A 446 17.70 6.67 -7.83
CA THR A 446 18.51 5.46 -8.04
C THR A 446 19.51 5.65 -9.17
N GLN A 447 19.16 6.43 -10.20
CA GLN A 447 20.11 6.90 -11.21
C GLN A 447 21.26 7.70 -10.57
N LYS A 448 20.95 8.74 -9.80
CA LYS A 448 21.98 9.57 -9.14
C LYS A 448 22.85 8.79 -8.18
N VAL A 449 22.31 7.78 -7.50
CA VAL A 449 23.12 6.90 -6.65
C VAL A 449 24.15 6.14 -7.48
N ILE A 450 23.79 5.58 -8.65
CA ILE A 450 24.77 4.91 -9.53
C ILE A 450 25.86 5.90 -9.98
N GLU A 451 25.46 7.07 -10.44
CA GLU A 451 26.39 8.11 -10.93
C GLU A 451 27.37 8.55 -9.85
N LEU A 452 26.89 8.80 -8.63
CA LEU A 452 27.71 9.24 -7.51
C LEU A 452 28.69 8.15 -7.03
N GLU A 453 28.24 6.90 -6.93
CA GLU A 453 29.07 5.81 -6.39
C GLU A 453 30.11 5.31 -7.40
N HIS A 454 29.78 5.29 -8.69
CA HIS A 454 30.69 4.79 -9.74
C HIS A 454 31.44 5.89 -10.50
N GLY A 455 31.06 7.16 -10.35
CA GLY A 455 31.66 8.27 -11.10
C GLY A 455 31.33 8.23 -12.60
N VAL A 456 30.15 7.70 -12.96
CA VAL A 456 29.67 7.59 -14.34
C VAL A 456 28.54 8.59 -14.59
N GLU A 457 28.32 8.97 -15.85
CA GLU A 457 27.13 9.72 -16.26
C GLU A 457 26.19 8.77 -17.02
N LEU A 458 24.95 8.66 -16.54
CA LEU A 458 23.91 7.90 -17.21
C LEU A 458 23.06 8.88 -18.03
N ASP A 459 23.41 9.09 -19.30
CA ASP A 459 22.55 9.86 -20.20
C ASP A 459 21.18 9.19 -20.31
N GLY A 460 20.12 10.02 -20.28
CA GLY A 460 18.73 9.63 -20.01
C GLY A 460 18.03 8.73 -21.05
N GLU A 461 18.77 7.98 -21.86
CA GLU A 461 18.27 6.95 -22.77
C GLU A 461 19.01 5.61 -22.46
N PRO A 462 18.30 4.51 -22.18
CA PRO A 462 18.83 3.18 -21.81
C PRO A 462 19.81 2.48 -22.78
N GLY A 463 20.50 3.16 -23.69
CA GLY A 463 21.22 2.54 -24.81
C GLY A 463 22.72 2.80 -24.90
N GLN A 464 23.25 3.89 -24.34
CA GLN A 464 24.63 4.33 -24.62
C GLN A 464 25.48 4.38 -23.35
N LEU A 465 26.07 3.23 -22.96
CA LEU A 465 27.26 3.24 -22.10
C LEU A 465 28.49 3.22 -23.00
N GLU A 466 28.85 4.36 -23.58
CA GLU A 466 30.12 4.50 -24.31
C GLU A 466 31.33 4.66 -23.37
N ALA A 467 31.14 4.66 -22.04
CA ALA A 467 32.19 4.90 -21.04
C ALA A 467 32.44 3.75 -20.04
N ALA A 468 31.81 2.57 -20.19
CA ALA A 468 31.83 1.53 -19.15
C ALA A 468 32.89 0.41 -19.30
N GLU A 469 33.66 0.38 -20.39
CA GLU A 469 34.72 -0.63 -20.57
C GLU A 469 35.77 -0.57 -19.44
N ASP A 470 36.10 0.63 -18.95
CA ASP A 470 37.06 0.86 -17.86
C ASP A 470 36.52 0.56 -16.44
N HIS A 471 35.20 0.35 -16.30
CA HIS A 471 34.53 0.13 -15.01
C HIS A 471 33.96 -1.28 -14.84
N HIS A 472 34.10 -2.17 -15.84
CA HIS A 472 33.71 -3.57 -15.72
C HIS A 472 34.39 -4.25 -14.53
N GLY A 473 33.60 -4.84 -13.64
CA GLY A 473 34.08 -5.52 -12.43
C GLY A 473 34.62 -4.62 -11.32
N ARG A 474 34.69 -3.28 -11.49
CA ARG A 474 35.10 -2.36 -10.42
C ARG A 474 33.92 -2.05 -9.49
N VAL A 475 34.02 -2.51 -8.25
CA VAL A 475 33.08 -2.15 -7.18
C VAL A 475 33.43 -0.76 -6.61
N PRO A 476 32.44 0.08 -6.26
CA PRO A 476 32.68 1.36 -5.61
C PRO A 476 33.44 1.17 -4.30
N VAL A 477 34.38 2.07 -4.00
CA VAL A 477 35.05 2.13 -2.70
C VAL A 477 34.06 2.51 -1.59
N GLU A 478 34.32 2.06 -0.35
CA GLU A 478 33.41 2.22 0.81
C GLU A 478 32.91 3.67 1.00
N HIS A 479 33.82 4.64 0.98
CA HIS A 479 33.51 6.06 1.19
C HIS A 479 32.77 6.72 0.02
N ALA A 480 32.75 6.08 -1.16
CA ALA A 480 31.93 6.54 -2.28
C ALA A 480 30.47 6.08 -2.15
N ARG A 481 30.17 5.11 -1.26
CA ARG A 481 28.83 4.56 -1.08
C ARG A 481 27.90 5.57 -0.40
N VAL A 482 26.67 5.63 -0.90
CA VAL A 482 25.57 6.39 -0.33
C VAL A 482 24.94 5.55 0.78
N ALA A 483 25.19 5.94 2.03
CA ALA A 483 24.64 5.27 3.21
C ALA A 483 23.14 5.56 3.38
N ASN A 484 22.75 6.84 3.17
CA ASN A 484 21.36 7.29 3.25
C ASN A 484 21.16 8.56 2.40
N TRP A 485 19.92 8.95 2.14
CA TRP A 485 19.60 10.22 1.48
C TRP A 485 18.34 10.85 2.06
N SER A 486 18.24 12.18 2.00
CA SER A 486 17.06 12.93 2.43
C SER A 486 16.76 14.09 1.49
N VAL A 487 15.46 14.34 1.26
CA VAL A 487 15.00 15.43 0.38
C VAL A 487 14.76 16.67 1.22
N TYR A 488 15.43 17.78 0.88
CA TYR A 488 15.43 19.00 1.69
C TYR A 488 14.55 20.11 1.10
N THR A 489 14.55 20.31 -0.22
CA THR A 489 13.82 21.43 -0.85
C THR A 489 13.42 21.12 -2.30
N THR A 490 12.24 21.61 -2.69
CA THR A 490 11.75 21.55 -4.08
C THR A 490 11.86 22.92 -4.72
N THR A 491 12.74 23.07 -5.71
CA THR A 491 12.84 24.29 -6.51
C THR A 491 12.23 24.07 -7.89
N ARG A 492 11.32 24.96 -8.27
CA ARG A 492 10.66 24.93 -9.58
C ARG A 492 11.45 25.83 -10.53
N GLU A 493 12.27 25.23 -11.40
CA GLU A 493 13.08 25.99 -12.36
C GLU A 493 12.24 26.56 -13.52
N ASN A 494 11.16 25.87 -13.92
CA ASN A 494 10.25 26.32 -14.98
C ASN A 494 8.88 25.64 -14.85
N MET A 495 7.86 26.12 -15.59
CA MET A 495 6.49 25.58 -15.50
C MET A 495 6.40 24.05 -15.65
N ASN A 496 7.35 23.43 -16.36
CA ASN A 496 7.37 22.00 -16.71
C ASN A 496 8.54 21.16 -16.14
N ARG A 497 9.50 21.73 -15.39
CA ARG A 497 10.63 20.96 -14.80
C ARG A 497 10.76 21.25 -13.31
N ARG A 498 10.67 20.20 -12.49
CA ARG A 498 10.90 20.25 -11.04
C ARG A 498 12.30 19.72 -10.76
N ARG A 499 13.11 20.47 -10.00
CA ARG A 499 14.36 19.97 -9.43
C ARG A 499 14.20 19.82 -7.92
N LEU A 500 14.74 18.73 -7.40
CA LEU A 500 14.77 18.43 -5.98
C LEU A 500 16.20 18.50 -5.51
N GLN A 501 16.42 19.24 -4.42
CA GLN A 501 17.69 19.23 -3.71
C GLN A 501 17.69 18.07 -2.72
N ILE A 502 18.73 17.24 -2.80
CA ILE A 502 18.84 16.00 -2.04
C ILE A 502 20.19 15.98 -1.34
N ASN A 503 20.15 15.61 -0.07
CA ASN A 503 21.33 15.44 0.76
C ASN A 503 21.68 13.95 0.76
N PHE A 504 22.85 13.62 0.21
CA PHE A 504 23.40 12.27 0.24
C PHE A 504 24.34 12.15 1.43
N LEU A 505 24.16 11.11 2.24
CA LEU A 505 25.01 10.80 3.38
C LEU A 505 26.05 9.77 2.92
N LEU A 506 27.32 10.16 2.91
CA LEU A 506 28.44 9.29 2.52
C LEU A 506 29.36 9.06 3.73
N GLN A 507 29.99 7.91 3.80
CA GLN A 507 30.99 7.64 4.83
C GLN A 507 32.29 8.41 4.52
N LYS A 508 32.94 8.99 5.53
CA LYS A 508 34.25 9.63 5.35
C LYS A 508 35.33 8.58 5.07
N PRO A 509 36.37 8.90 4.27
CA PRO A 509 37.52 8.03 4.13
C PRO A 509 38.15 7.74 5.51
N GLU A 510 38.41 6.46 5.80
CA GLU A 510 39.14 6.02 7.01
C GLU A 510 38.48 6.43 8.35
N SER A 511 37.17 6.70 8.34
CA SER A 511 36.40 7.04 9.56
C SER A 511 35.01 6.41 9.52
N ILE A 512 34.45 6.20 10.72
CA ILE A 512 33.05 5.77 10.93
C ILE A 512 32.08 6.95 10.79
N ASP A 513 32.60 8.18 10.72
CA ASP A 513 31.81 9.39 10.56
C ASP A 513 31.23 9.52 9.15
N PHE A 514 30.09 10.21 9.05
CA PHE A 514 29.45 10.52 7.78
C PHE A 514 29.62 12.00 7.40
N VAL A 515 29.57 12.28 6.09
CA VAL A 515 29.51 13.63 5.51
C VAL A 515 28.27 13.76 4.64
N VAL A 516 27.67 14.95 4.64
CA VAL A 516 26.55 15.29 3.78
C VAL A 516 27.09 15.92 2.50
N ARG A 517 26.68 15.37 1.35
CA ARG A 517 26.93 15.92 0.02
C ARG A 517 25.61 16.33 -0.62
N ASP A 518 25.52 17.59 -1.02
CA ASP A 518 24.36 18.09 -1.74
C ASP A 518 24.38 17.60 -3.19
N GLY A 519 23.21 17.23 -3.70
CA GLY A 519 23.02 16.88 -5.10
C GLY A 519 21.65 17.34 -5.60
N TRP A 520 21.52 17.37 -6.93
CA TRP A 520 20.31 17.80 -7.61
C TRP A 520 19.75 16.65 -8.44
N VAL A 521 18.46 16.37 -8.24
CA VAL A 521 17.71 15.40 -9.03
C VAL A 521 16.70 16.16 -9.88
N SER A 522 16.76 15.93 -11.19
CA SER A 522 15.77 16.47 -12.13
C SER A 522 14.62 15.47 -12.27
N MET A 523 13.41 15.92 -11.99
CA MET A 523 12.20 15.11 -12.17
C MET A 523 11.68 15.28 -13.60
N GLY A 524 11.12 14.22 -14.17
CA GLY A 524 10.32 14.29 -15.39
C GLY A 524 9.18 15.32 -15.25
N SER A 525 8.65 15.79 -16.37
CA SER A 525 7.62 16.85 -16.39
C SER A 525 6.33 16.37 -15.73
N GLN A 526 6.16 16.64 -14.43
CA GLN A 526 4.88 16.47 -13.75
C GLN A 526 3.99 17.70 -13.94
N PRO A 527 2.68 17.53 -14.20
CA PRO A 527 1.74 18.63 -14.05
C PRO A 527 1.74 19.12 -12.59
N PRO A 528 1.54 20.42 -12.34
CA PRO A 528 1.67 20.99 -11.00
C PRO A 528 0.66 20.41 -10.01
N TYR A 529 1.15 19.62 -9.03
CA TYR A 529 0.43 19.31 -7.80
C TYR A 529 0.20 20.59 -6.98
N ARG A 530 -1.06 20.96 -6.72
CA ARG A 530 -1.44 21.96 -5.71
C ARG A 530 -2.04 21.25 -4.49
N PRO A 531 -1.56 21.51 -3.26
CA PRO A 531 -2.22 20.99 -2.06
C PRO A 531 -3.61 21.60 -1.96
N VAL A 532 -4.63 20.74 -1.88
CA VAL A 532 -6.01 21.14 -1.62
C VAL A 532 -6.08 21.59 -0.15
N ARG A 533 -6.12 22.91 0.08
CA ARG A 533 -6.42 23.46 1.40
C ARG A 533 -7.87 23.08 1.74
N ALA A 534 -8.05 22.33 2.82
CA ALA A 534 -9.35 22.18 3.44
C ALA A 534 -9.87 23.59 3.77
N ARG A 535 -11.01 23.98 3.20
CA ARG A 535 -11.73 25.15 3.68
C ARG A 535 -12.30 24.77 5.04
N GLU A 536 -11.74 25.36 6.10
CA GLU A 536 -12.43 25.45 7.38
C GLU A 536 -13.71 26.26 7.14
N SER A 537 -14.85 25.58 7.23
CA SER A 537 -16.18 26.20 7.37
C SER A 537 -17.08 25.27 8.13
#